data_AF-A0A3M1L844-F1
#
_entry.id   AF-A0A3M1L844-F1
#
_cell.length_a   1.000
_cell.length_b   1.000
_cell.length_c   1.000
_cell.angle_alpha   90.00
_cell.angle_beta   90.00
_cell.angle_gamma   90.00
#
_symmetry.space_group_name_H-M   'P 1'
#
loop_
_entity.id
_entity.type
_entity.pdbx_description
1 polymer ?
#
loop_
_entity_poly.entity_id
_entity_poly.type
_entity_poly.pdbx_seq_one_letter_code
_entity_poly.pdbx_strand_id
1 'polypeptide(L)' 'MIARTLAPHQAFSFPLSTIREEVKRLLEKGIINRHQPLYVLCEFIPAREWFDVECELERHDYLLRDRISDLLESEVWLND' A
#
# COMPACT_ATOMS: atom_id res chain seq x y z
N MET A 1 26.57 1.56 33.52
CA MET A 1 25.29 1.97 32.92
C MET A 1 25.59 2.50 31.52
N ILE A 2 25.10 1.83 30.46
CA ILE A 2 24.57 2.45 29.23
C ILE A 2 23.95 1.32 28.39
N ALA A 3 22.63 1.15 28.49
CA ALA A 3 21.90 0.36 27.52
C ALA A 3 21.87 1.18 26.22
N ARG A 4 22.50 0.67 25.15
CA ARG A 4 22.34 1.23 23.80
C ARG A 4 20.95 0.84 23.34
N THR A 5 19.99 1.73 23.54
CA THR A 5 18.66 1.63 22.93
C THR A 5 18.88 1.66 21.42
N LEU A 6 18.80 0.49 20.78
CA LEU A 6 18.68 0.41 19.32
C LEU A 6 17.37 1.12 19.00
N ALA A 7 17.46 2.31 18.40
CA ALA A 7 16.30 2.94 17.79
C ALA A 7 15.66 1.87 16.88
N PRO A 8 14.33 1.66 16.95
CA PRO A 8 13.69 0.84 15.94
C PRO A 8 14.10 1.44 14.61
N HIS A 9 14.55 0.60 13.68
CA HIS A 9 14.67 1.03 12.30
C HIS A 9 13.27 1.51 11.94
N GLN A 10 13.06 2.83 11.93
CA GLN A 10 11.95 3.41 11.21
C GLN A 10 12.28 3.11 9.76
N ALA A 11 11.99 1.89 9.33
CA ALA A 11 11.61 1.65 7.97
C ALA A 11 10.59 2.76 7.71
N PHE A 12 10.91 3.64 6.78
CA PHE A 12 9.94 4.54 6.18
C PHE A 12 8.91 3.62 5.51
N SER A 13 8.04 2.99 6.29
CA SER A 13 6.97 2.14 5.78
C SER A 13 6.09 3.07 5.00
N PHE A 14 5.87 2.76 3.74
CA PHE A 14 4.87 3.41 2.92
C PHE A 14 3.53 2.92 3.47
N PRO A 15 2.85 3.68 4.35
CA PRO A 15 1.75 3.09 5.09
C PRO A 15 0.63 2.72 4.12
N LEU A 16 -0.10 1.65 4.41
CA LEU A 16 -1.20 1.19 3.56
C LEU A 16 -2.21 2.31 3.24
N SER A 17 -2.41 3.26 4.15
CA SER A 17 -3.22 4.46 3.93
C SER A 17 -2.72 5.32 2.75
N THR A 18 -1.42 5.54 2.62
CA THR A 18 -0.84 6.28 1.49
C THR A 18 -1.01 5.52 0.18
N ILE A 19 -0.87 4.18 0.20
CA ILE A 19 -1.14 3.35 -0.98
C ILE A 19 -2.61 3.52 -1.42
N ARG A 20 -3.55 3.45 -0.47
CA ARG A 20 -4.98 3.65 -0.74
C ARG A 20 -5.31 5.05 -1.26
N GLU A 21 -4.72 6.09 -0.68
CA GLU A 21 -4.90 7.48 -1.14
C GLU A 21 -4.43 7.64 -2.59
N GLU A 22 -3.29 7.06 -2.94
CA GLU A 22 -2.76 7.12 -4.30
C GLU A 22 -3.66 6.36 -5.29
N VAL A 23 -4.12 5.17 -4.91
CA VAL A 23 -5.09 4.37 -5.67
C VAL A 23 -6.39 5.16 -5.89
N LYS A 24 -6.93 5.81 -4.86
CA LYS A 24 -8.13 6.67 -4.97
C LYS A 24 -7.89 7.80 -5.97
N ARG A 25 -6.75 8.48 -5.87
CA ARG A 25 -6.37 9.57 -6.79
C ARG A 25 -6.27 9.09 -8.26
N LEU A 26 -5.75 7.89 -8.49
CA LEU A 26 -5.65 7.30 -9.82
C LEU A 26 -7.02 6.88 -10.38
N LEU A 27 -7.92 6.39 -9.51
CA LEU A 27 -9.32 6.07 -9.87
C LEU A 27 -10.12 7.33 -10.22
N GLU A 28 -10.00 8.40 -9.42
CA GLU A 28 -10.67 9.68 -9.65
C GLU A 28 -10.24 10.32 -10.97
N LYS A 29 -8.98 10.14 -11.36
CA LYS A 29 -8.45 10.58 -12.66
C LYS A 29 -8.84 9.66 -13.82
N GLY A 30 -9.46 8.50 -13.56
CA GLY A 30 -9.79 7.50 -14.56
C GLY A 30 -8.59 6.79 -15.18
N ILE A 31 -7.44 6.82 -14.52
CA ILE A 31 -6.18 6.22 -15.00
C ILE A 31 -6.19 4.71 -14.78
N ILE A 32 -6.75 4.27 -13.65
CA ILE A 32 -6.92 2.86 -13.29
C ILE A 32 -8.40 2.54 -13.07
N ASN A 33 -8.73 1.25 -13.01
CA ASN A 33 -10.07 0.73 -12.75
C ASN A 33 -10.06 -0.15 -11.50
N ARG A 34 -11.12 -0.08 -10.69
CA ARG A 34 -11.30 -0.88 -9.46
C ARG A 34 -11.19 -2.41 -9.68
N HIS A 35 -11.45 -2.89 -10.90
CA HIS A 35 -11.37 -4.30 -11.25
C HIS A 35 -9.98 -4.75 -11.70
N GLN A 36 -9.05 -3.82 -11.91
CA GLN A 36 -7.68 -4.16 -12.24
C GLN A 36 -6.95 -4.74 -11.03
N PRO A 37 -5.96 -5.61 -11.27
CA PRO A 37 -5.14 -6.20 -10.23
C PRO A 37 -4.18 -5.18 -9.62
N LEU A 38 -3.75 -5.39 -8.38
CA LEU A 38 -2.86 -4.47 -7.66
C LEU A 38 -1.49 -4.28 -8.31
N TYR A 39 -0.99 -5.26 -9.09
CA TYR A 39 0.29 -5.10 -9.79
C TYR A 39 0.31 -3.91 -10.76
N VAL A 40 -0.84 -3.41 -11.25
CA VAL A 40 -0.87 -2.25 -12.16
C VAL A 40 -0.31 -0.98 -11.52
N LEU A 41 -0.25 -0.94 -10.18
CA LEU A 41 0.34 0.17 -9.44
C LEU A 41 1.85 0.33 -9.72
N CYS A 42 2.54 -0.72 -10.18
CA CYS A 42 3.96 -0.64 -10.54
C CYS A 42 4.22 0.27 -11.75
N GLU A 43 3.19 0.54 -12.58
CA GLU A 43 3.30 1.47 -13.71
C GLU A 43 3.29 2.94 -13.26
N PHE A 44 2.78 3.22 -12.05
CA PHE A 44 2.61 4.57 -11.51
C PHE A 44 3.55 4.89 -10.35
N ILE A 45 4.03 3.85 -9.65
CA ILE A 45 4.92 3.96 -8.51
C ILE A 45 6.37 3.75 -8.98
N PRO A 46 7.31 4.64 -8.63
CA PRO A 46 8.71 4.47 -8.99
C PRO A 46 9.27 3.13 -8.48
N ALA A 47 10.12 2.47 -9.27
CA ALA A 47 10.68 1.15 -8.92
C ALA A 47 11.38 1.10 -7.54
N ARG A 48 11.95 2.23 -7.10
CA ARG A 48 12.57 2.37 -5.77
C ARG A 48 11.57 2.32 -4.60
N GLU A 49 10.33 2.74 -4.84
CA GLU A 49 9.24 2.80 -3.86
C GLU A 49 8.34 1.56 -4.00
N TRP A 50 8.33 0.93 -5.17
CA TRP A 50 7.54 -0.28 -5.43
C TRP A 50 7.85 -1.41 -4.46
N PHE A 51 9.13 -1.61 -4.12
CA PHE A 51 9.53 -2.63 -3.16
C PHE A 51 8.89 -2.44 -1.77
N ASP A 52 8.82 -1.18 -1.30
CA ASP A 52 8.20 -0.86 -0.02
C ASP A 52 6.68 -1.06 -0.08
N VAL A 53 6.06 -0.79 -1.24
CA VAL A 53 4.64 -1.01 -1.49
C VAL A 53 4.29 -2.49 -1.53
N GLU A 54 5.07 -3.32 -2.23
CA GLU A 54 4.88 -4.78 -2.24
C GLU A 54 5.00 -5.35 -0.81
N CYS A 55 6.03 -4.94 -0.07
CA CYS A 55 6.19 -5.33 1.32
C CYS A 55 4.97 -4.94 2.17
N GLU A 56 4.46 -3.71 2.02
CA GLU A 56 3.32 -3.26 2.82
C GLU A 56 2.02 -4.00 2.45
N LEU A 57 1.80 -4.29 1.15
CA LEU A 57 0.66 -5.08 0.68
C LEU A 57 0.69 -6.50 1.26
N GLU A 58 1.84 -7.18 1.17
CA GLU A 58 2.01 -8.54 1.72
C GLU A 58 1.81 -8.57 3.24
N ARG A 59 2.27 -7.54 3.96
CA ARG A 59 2.08 -7.42 5.42
C ARG A 59 0.62 -7.30 5.85
N HIS A 60 -0.27 -6.89 4.93
CA HIS A 60 -1.71 -6.78 5.15
C HIS A 60 -2.49 -7.86 4.39
N ASP A 61 -1.84 -8.96 4.01
CA ASP A 61 -2.43 -10.10 3.31
C ASP A 61 -3.02 -9.78 1.92
N TYR A 62 -2.55 -8.71 1.27
CA TYR A 62 -2.87 -8.44 -0.13
C TYR A 62 -1.89 -9.11 -1.07
N LEU A 63 -2.41 -9.63 -2.16
CA LEU A 63 -1.64 -10.25 -3.23
C LEU A 63 -1.69 -9.35 -4.46
N LEU A 64 -0.61 -9.33 -5.23
CA LEU A 64 -0.51 -8.50 -6.44
C LEU A 64 -1.58 -8.79 -7.50
N ARG A 65 -2.22 -9.97 -7.42
CA ARG A 65 -3.33 -10.40 -8.27
C ARG A 65 -4.70 -9.96 -7.76
N ASP A 66 -4.79 -9.54 -6.51
CA ASP A 66 -6.04 -9.08 -5.90
C ASP A 66 -6.47 -7.78 -6.57
N ARG A 67 -7.75 -7.47 -6.49
CA ARG A 67 -8.29 -6.31 -7.19
C ARG A 67 -8.04 -5.05 -6.39
N ILE A 68 -7.94 -3.94 -7.10
CA ILE A 68 -7.93 -2.60 -6.49
C ILE A 68 -9.14 -2.39 -5.57
N SER A 69 -10.30 -2.96 -5.90
CA SER A 69 -11.49 -2.91 -5.01
C SER A 69 -11.23 -3.55 -3.64
N ASP A 70 -10.50 -4.66 -3.58
CA ASP A 70 -10.25 -5.40 -2.34
C ASP A 70 -9.43 -4.54 -1.36
N LEU A 71 -8.45 -3.79 -1.89
CA LEU A 71 -7.63 -2.85 -1.13
C LEU A 71 -8.44 -1.68 -0.53
N LEU A 72 -9.51 -1.27 -1.19
CA LEU A 72 -10.37 -0.15 -0.79
C LEU A 72 -11.52 -0.58 0.15
N GLU A 73 -12.06 -1.79 -0.03
CA GLU A 73 -13.18 -2.30 0.78
C GLU A 73 -12.77 -2.60 2.23
N SER A 74 -11.49 -2.88 2.47
CA SER A 74 -10.97 -3.14 3.83
C SER A 74 -11.04 -1.94 4.78
N GLU A 75 -11.21 -0.70 4.31
CA GLU A 75 -11.37 0.47 5.20
C GLU A 75 -12.70 0.50 5.97
N VAL A 76 -13.69 -0.31 5.58
CA VAL A 76 -15.03 -0.27 6.18
C VAL A 76 -15.07 -0.92 7.58
N TRP A 77 -14.04 -1.66 8.00
CA TRP A 77 -14.08 -2.51 9.21
C TRP A 77 -13.32 -1.97 10.44
N LEU A 78 -12.95 -0.68 10.48
CA LEU A 78 -12.27 -0.09 11.65
C LEU A 78 -13.10 0.95 12.42
N ASN A 79 -14.40 1.01 12.18
CA ASN A 79 -15.31 1.88 12.92
C ASN A 79 -16.52 1.09 13.45
N ASP A 80 -16.27 0.24 14.46
CA ASP A 80 -17.28 -0.21 15.44
C ASP A 80 -16.82 0.20 16.85
#